data_AF-A0A3D5BA94-F1
#
_entry.id   AF-A0A3D5BA94-F1
#
_cell.length_a   1.000
_cell.length_b   1.000
_cell.length_c   1.000
_cell.angle_alpha   90.00
_cell.angle_beta   90.00
_cell.angle_gamma   90.00
#
_symmetry.space_group_name_H-M   'P 1'
#
loop_
_entity.id
_entity.type
_entity.pdbx_description
1 polymer ?
#
loop_
_entity_poly.entity_id
_entity_poly.type
_entity_poly.pdbx_seq_one_letter_code
_entity_poly.pdbx_strand_id
1 'polypeptide(L)'
;MSATDKMYVDAMQQIMKHTPHIDVKEVLNAQVQYFYDKLVKPIDQALMTLAWDKNLSQAKLDAFLKDFDIECVGGDKALLLSYVMKAHPDLKFDTYNGPRLAGLLKFHRFANLDLIAHYTKIGKELNKKGVVPLIMKGGAMKFLRPDLPRAMGDIDILVKRGEDFKKAMQVATDMGFDMDDNGHSVDLHEKGSEAGLLDIHQWVDMRSDYNVKFMDEIFERAEKKKVFGVETYVPCAEDMVFLGLVNMVKNIREKTSLKGILYTLFDFEFLTHSKPDFDWKIIVEDIKKTNTYPQMYTAMLFANKIVAGLISSDLLEDAKIMKVVRDYCNRDIYYSVYVHDLKLKCKTLRLIKSLKDWKSFEYWYKTRIPYFFLKRIGKSQTLTNLFLKYFH
;
A
#
# COMPACT_ATOMS: atom_id res chain seq x y z
N MET A 1 19.35 6.28 16.25
CA MET A 1 17.91 6.49 15.98
C MET A 1 17.79 7.67 15.04
N SER A 2 16.96 7.63 13.98
CA SER A 2 16.78 8.81 13.12
C SER A 2 16.01 9.90 13.87
N ALA A 3 16.14 11.17 13.44
CA ALA A 3 15.40 12.28 14.06
C ALA A 3 13.88 12.02 14.07
N THR A 4 13.34 11.52 12.97
CA THR A 4 11.91 11.17 12.84
C THR A 4 11.49 10.00 13.73
N ASP A 5 12.37 8.99 13.93
CA ASP A 5 12.07 7.90 14.88
C ASP A 5 12.04 8.42 16.32
N LYS A 6 12.93 9.37 16.66
CA LYS A 6 12.93 10.01 17.98
C LYS A 6 11.65 10.81 18.21
N MET A 7 11.26 11.64 17.23
CA MET A 7 10.02 12.43 17.31
C MET A 7 8.79 11.54 17.51
N TYR A 8 8.75 10.38 16.85
CA TYR A 8 7.67 9.42 17.02
C TYR A 8 7.62 8.81 18.42
N VAL A 9 8.76 8.38 18.95
CA VAL A 9 8.84 7.85 20.33
C VAL A 9 8.46 8.92 21.34
N ASP A 10 8.94 10.15 21.16
CA ASP A 10 8.64 11.29 22.03
C ASP A 10 7.12 11.61 22.00
N ALA A 11 6.48 11.57 20.81
CA ALA A 11 5.04 11.74 20.68
C ALA A 11 4.26 10.63 21.42
N MET A 12 4.67 9.36 21.28
CA MET A 12 4.05 8.24 22.01
C MET A 12 4.20 8.38 23.53
N GLN A 13 5.36 8.85 24.00
CA GLN A 13 5.58 9.13 25.43
C GLN A 13 4.70 10.29 25.94
N GLN A 14 4.44 11.31 25.12
CA GLN A 14 3.54 12.41 25.48
C GLN A 14 2.08 11.95 25.58
N ILE A 15 1.61 11.16 24.61
CA ILE A 15 0.26 10.58 24.62
C ILE A 15 0.04 9.78 25.90
N MET A 16 1.03 8.94 26.27
CA MET A 16 1.02 8.20 27.51
C MET A 16 0.86 9.14 28.73
N LYS A 17 1.74 10.13 28.90
CA LYS A 17 1.77 11.01 30.09
C LYS A 17 0.49 11.83 30.34
N HIS A 18 -0.29 12.12 29.30
CA HIS A 18 -1.39 13.09 29.39
C HIS A 18 -2.78 12.45 29.48
N THR A 19 -2.90 11.12 29.38
CA THR A 19 -4.21 10.47 29.43
C THR A 19 -4.23 9.26 30.38
N PRO A 20 -5.22 9.18 31.31
CA PRO A 20 -5.43 7.97 32.11
C PRO A 20 -5.86 6.76 31.26
N HIS A 21 -6.31 7.02 30.02
CA HIS A 21 -6.64 6.04 29.01
C HIS A 21 -6.08 6.48 27.66
N ILE A 22 -5.24 5.65 27.04
CA ILE A 22 -4.68 5.89 25.70
C ILE A 22 -5.80 6.26 24.71
N ASP A 23 -5.72 7.46 24.14
CA ASP A 23 -6.59 7.88 23.05
C ASP A 23 -6.10 7.26 21.73
N VAL A 24 -6.93 6.37 21.18
CA VAL A 24 -6.68 5.68 19.91
C VAL A 24 -6.49 6.65 18.76
N LYS A 25 -7.28 7.74 18.71
CA LYS A 25 -7.21 8.72 17.63
C LYS A 25 -5.88 9.46 17.66
N GLU A 26 -5.40 9.84 18.85
CA GLU A 26 -4.08 10.48 19.00
C GLU A 26 -2.94 9.57 18.54
N VAL A 27 -2.98 8.27 18.92
CA VAL A 27 -1.95 7.30 18.51
C VAL A 27 -1.93 7.12 17.00
N LEU A 28 -3.09 6.93 16.38
CA LEU A 28 -3.19 6.78 14.93
C LEU A 28 -2.74 8.04 14.20
N ASN A 29 -3.10 9.23 14.70
CA ASN A 29 -2.67 10.50 14.13
C ASN A 29 -1.15 10.67 14.21
N ALA A 30 -0.53 10.32 15.35
CA ALA A 30 0.92 10.36 15.50
C ALA A 30 1.63 9.32 14.60
N GLN A 31 1.04 8.14 14.41
CA GLN A 31 1.52 7.14 13.45
C GLN A 31 1.46 7.66 12.01
N VAL A 32 0.31 8.19 11.60
CA VAL A 32 0.10 8.73 10.26
C VAL A 32 1.05 9.90 10.01
N GLN A 33 1.21 10.80 10.98
CA GLN A 33 2.16 11.92 10.88
C GLN A 33 3.60 11.42 10.72
N TYR A 34 4.02 10.42 11.49
CA TYR A 34 5.34 9.81 11.35
C TYR A 34 5.57 9.24 9.95
N PHE A 35 4.60 8.51 9.40
CA PHE A 35 4.72 7.98 8.04
C PHE A 35 4.72 9.10 7.01
N TYR A 36 3.89 10.12 7.20
CA TYR A 36 3.78 11.26 6.30
C TYR A 36 5.12 11.99 6.21
N ASP A 37 5.72 12.33 7.34
CA ASP A 37 7.01 13.03 7.41
C ASP A 37 8.16 12.22 6.80
N LYS A 38 8.05 10.88 6.81
CA LYS A 38 9.07 10.00 6.21
C LYS A 38 8.90 9.78 4.71
N LEU A 39 7.67 9.78 4.22
CA LEU A 39 7.35 9.31 2.88
C LEU A 39 7.01 10.45 1.94
N VAL A 40 6.28 11.48 2.40
CA VAL A 40 5.72 12.53 1.56
C VAL A 40 6.62 13.75 1.59
N LYS A 41 7.15 14.16 0.43
CA LYS A 41 7.94 15.40 0.32
C LYS A 41 7.01 16.60 0.10
N PRO A 42 7.45 17.83 0.41
CA PRO A 42 6.66 19.04 0.16
C PRO A 42 6.16 19.16 -1.29
N ILE A 43 7.00 18.80 -2.27
CA ILE A 43 6.62 18.83 -3.69
C ILE A 43 5.54 17.80 -4.05
N ASP A 44 5.51 16.66 -3.34
CA ASP A 44 4.47 15.64 -3.53
C ASP A 44 3.13 16.18 -3.03
N GLN A 45 3.12 16.78 -1.84
CA GLN A 45 1.93 17.40 -1.29
C GLN A 45 1.43 18.56 -2.17
N ALA A 46 2.34 19.40 -2.69
CA ALA A 46 1.97 20.48 -3.60
C ALA A 46 1.28 19.96 -4.87
N LEU A 47 1.80 18.88 -5.46
CA LEU A 47 1.20 18.23 -6.62
C LEU A 47 -0.19 17.64 -6.30
N MET A 48 -0.36 16.99 -5.14
CA MET A 48 -1.66 16.45 -4.73
C MET A 48 -2.67 17.57 -4.44
N THR A 49 -2.25 18.66 -3.80
CA THR A 49 -3.09 19.85 -3.59
C THR A 49 -3.55 20.44 -4.92
N LEU A 50 -2.65 20.57 -5.91
CA LEU A 50 -3.00 21.03 -7.25
C LEU A 50 -4.01 20.11 -7.93
N ALA A 51 -3.78 18.79 -7.86
CA ALA A 51 -4.59 17.79 -8.56
C ALA A 51 -6.02 17.63 -8.01
N TRP A 52 -6.25 17.98 -6.73
CA TRP A 52 -7.58 17.95 -6.10
C TRP A 52 -8.19 19.34 -5.90
N ASP A 53 -7.61 20.40 -6.48
CA ASP A 53 -8.17 21.75 -6.39
C ASP A 53 -9.39 21.90 -7.32
N LYS A 54 -10.59 21.85 -6.72
CA LYS A 54 -11.87 22.04 -7.44
C LYS A 54 -11.98 23.39 -8.15
N ASN A 55 -11.19 24.38 -7.72
CA ASN A 55 -11.14 25.73 -8.29
C ASN A 55 -9.71 26.02 -8.78
N LEU A 56 -9.08 25.06 -9.45
CA LEU A 56 -7.80 25.24 -10.08
C LEU A 56 -7.90 26.33 -11.16
N SER A 57 -7.06 27.35 -11.05
CA SER A 57 -7.00 28.47 -11.99
C SER A 57 -5.63 28.54 -12.65
N GLN A 58 -5.54 29.25 -13.78
CA GLN A 58 -4.27 29.47 -14.48
C GLN A 58 -3.20 30.06 -13.56
N ALA A 59 -3.55 31.03 -12.71
CA ALA A 59 -2.60 31.64 -11.79
C ALA A 59 -2.04 30.65 -10.74
N LYS A 60 -2.85 29.71 -10.26
CA LYS A 60 -2.41 28.65 -9.34
C LYS A 60 -1.49 27.65 -10.04
N LEU A 61 -1.84 27.26 -11.28
CA LEU A 61 -0.98 26.41 -12.12
C LEU A 61 0.37 27.08 -12.38
N ASP A 62 0.38 28.33 -12.83
CA ASP A 62 1.60 29.09 -13.11
C ASP A 62 2.48 29.24 -11.87
N ALA A 63 1.87 29.46 -10.69
CA ALA A 63 2.60 29.53 -9.44
C ALA A 63 3.25 28.19 -9.08
N PHE A 64 2.54 27.08 -9.25
CA PHE A 64 3.08 25.74 -9.01
C PHE A 64 4.23 25.39 -9.97
N LEU A 65 4.09 25.70 -11.26
CA LEU A 65 5.09 25.38 -12.29
C LEU A 65 6.41 26.14 -12.12
N LYS A 66 6.44 27.25 -11.36
CA LYS A 66 7.70 27.96 -11.04
C LYS A 66 8.67 27.11 -10.22
N ASP A 67 8.12 26.28 -9.33
CA ASP A 67 8.90 25.45 -8.40
C ASP A 67 8.90 23.96 -8.81
N PHE A 68 8.14 23.59 -9.84
CA PHE A 68 8.00 22.23 -10.33
C PHE A 68 8.77 22.00 -11.64
N ASP A 69 10.01 21.56 -11.52
CA ASP A 69 10.80 21.10 -12.66
C ASP A 69 10.55 19.61 -12.94
N ILE A 70 9.86 19.34 -14.05
CA ILE A 70 9.53 17.99 -14.53
C ILE A 70 10.76 17.08 -14.74
N GLU A 71 11.93 17.63 -15.09
CA GLU A 71 13.15 16.86 -15.28
C GLU A 71 13.82 16.51 -13.93
N CYS A 72 13.58 17.29 -12.88
CA CYS A 72 14.10 17.03 -11.53
C CYS A 72 13.18 16.14 -10.66
N VAL A 73 11.86 16.23 -10.84
CA VAL A 73 10.88 15.48 -10.01
C VAL A 73 10.68 14.02 -10.47
N GLY A 74 11.09 13.71 -11.70
CA GLY A 74 11.05 12.37 -12.29
C GLY A 74 9.73 12.02 -12.99
N GLY A 75 9.81 11.03 -13.89
CA GLY A 75 8.71 10.66 -14.80
C GLY A 75 7.41 10.25 -14.10
N ASP A 76 7.48 9.53 -12.97
CA ASP A 76 6.27 9.09 -12.25
C ASP A 76 5.43 10.27 -11.75
N LYS A 77 6.07 11.33 -11.22
CA LYS A 77 5.35 12.51 -10.70
C LYS A 77 4.90 13.43 -11.82
N ALA A 78 5.75 13.59 -12.84
CA ALA A 78 5.37 14.30 -14.06
C ALA A 78 4.16 13.65 -14.75
N LEU A 79 4.03 12.31 -14.70
CA LEU A 79 2.87 11.61 -15.22
C LEU A 79 1.59 11.98 -14.45
N LEU A 80 1.66 12.10 -13.12
CA LEU A 80 0.52 12.60 -12.34
C LEU A 80 0.15 14.05 -12.68
N LEU A 81 1.13 14.93 -12.92
CA LEU A 81 0.85 16.29 -13.42
C LEU A 81 0.18 16.27 -14.80
N SER A 82 0.55 15.32 -15.65
CA SER A 82 -0.12 15.15 -16.95
C SER A 82 -1.58 14.71 -16.82
N TYR A 83 -1.96 14.05 -15.71
CA TYR A 83 -3.36 13.77 -15.42
C TYR A 83 -4.12 15.06 -15.12
N VAL A 84 -3.52 16.00 -14.37
CA VAL A 84 -4.08 17.33 -14.14
C VAL A 84 -4.27 18.08 -15.45
N MET A 85 -3.26 18.06 -16.32
CA MET A 85 -3.35 18.64 -17.67
C MET A 85 -4.52 18.06 -18.49
N LYS A 86 -4.79 16.75 -18.36
CA LYS A 86 -5.89 16.10 -19.06
C LYS A 86 -7.25 16.40 -18.43
N ALA A 87 -7.32 16.54 -17.12
CA ALA A 87 -8.55 16.88 -16.40
C ALA A 87 -8.99 18.34 -16.61
N HIS A 88 -8.04 19.23 -16.89
CA HIS A 88 -8.27 20.66 -17.08
C HIS A 88 -7.79 21.15 -18.46
N PRO A 89 -8.49 20.79 -19.56
CA PRO A 89 -8.07 21.12 -20.93
C PRO A 89 -8.14 22.63 -21.23
N ASP A 90 -8.81 23.42 -20.39
CA ASP A 90 -8.92 24.86 -20.45
C ASP A 90 -7.66 25.59 -19.93
N LEU A 91 -6.86 24.92 -19.09
CA LEU A 91 -5.61 25.48 -18.57
C LEU A 91 -4.47 25.35 -19.58
N LYS A 92 -3.62 26.37 -19.62
CA LYS A 92 -2.47 26.45 -20.52
C LYS A 92 -1.19 26.11 -19.77
N PHE A 93 -0.53 25.03 -20.18
CA PHE A 93 0.82 24.73 -19.74
C PHE A 93 1.82 25.51 -20.61
N ASP A 94 2.93 25.95 -20.00
CA ASP A 94 3.96 26.67 -20.73
C ASP A 94 4.62 25.81 -21.83
N THR A 95 5.39 26.46 -22.70
CA THR A 95 6.05 25.82 -23.85
C THR A 95 7.11 24.80 -23.47
N TYR A 96 7.57 24.80 -22.21
CA TYR A 96 8.55 23.85 -21.70
C TYR A 96 7.85 22.58 -21.18
N ASN A 97 6.85 22.74 -20.31
CA ASN A 97 6.13 21.68 -19.62
C ASN A 97 5.09 20.98 -20.50
N GLY A 98 4.24 21.74 -21.21
CA GLY A 98 3.09 21.20 -21.95
C GLY A 98 3.45 20.09 -22.95
N PRO A 99 4.40 20.32 -23.88
CA PRO A 99 4.82 19.30 -24.85
C PRO A 99 5.39 18.03 -24.20
N ARG A 100 6.15 18.17 -23.10
CA ARG A 100 6.75 17.04 -22.39
C ARG A 100 5.71 16.20 -21.66
N LEU A 101 4.77 16.82 -20.96
CA LEU A 101 3.65 16.13 -20.31
C LEU A 101 2.78 15.40 -21.34
N ALA A 102 2.50 16.02 -22.49
CA ALA A 102 1.76 15.38 -23.57
C ALA A 102 2.54 14.19 -24.18
N GLY A 103 3.86 14.34 -24.34
CA GLY A 103 4.75 13.26 -24.75
C GLY A 103 4.75 12.10 -23.75
N LEU A 104 4.75 12.40 -22.45
CA LEU A 104 4.76 11.41 -21.38
C LEU A 104 3.47 10.58 -21.34
N LEU A 105 2.31 11.21 -21.53
CA LEU A 105 1.02 10.51 -21.69
C LEU A 105 1.06 9.55 -22.89
N LYS A 106 1.59 10.00 -24.03
CA LYS A 106 1.72 9.15 -25.22
C LYS A 106 2.68 8.00 -24.97
N PHE A 107 3.82 8.25 -24.34
CA PHE A 107 4.80 7.22 -23.99
C PHE A 107 4.16 6.13 -23.11
N HIS A 108 3.59 6.49 -21.97
CA HIS A 108 2.98 5.52 -21.05
C HIS A 108 1.70 4.85 -21.61
N ARG A 109 1.11 5.40 -22.67
CA ARG A 109 0.05 4.70 -23.41
C ARG A 109 0.59 3.38 -23.99
N PHE A 110 1.83 3.38 -24.47
CA PHE A 110 2.47 2.25 -25.13
C PHE A 110 3.55 1.54 -24.30
N ALA A 111 4.08 2.18 -23.25
CA ALA A 111 5.18 1.61 -22.45
C ALA A 111 4.85 0.25 -21.82
N ASN A 112 3.56 -0.02 -21.57
CA ASN A 112 3.12 -1.27 -20.97
C ASN A 112 2.76 -2.35 -22.03
N LEU A 113 3.04 -2.12 -23.32
CA LEU A 113 2.66 -3.06 -24.40
C LEU A 113 3.33 -4.42 -24.23
N ASP A 114 4.58 -4.43 -23.78
CA ASP A 114 5.34 -5.65 -23.56
C ASP A 114 4.68 -6.53 -22.47
N LEU A 115 4.43 -5.93 -21.30
CA LEU A 115 3.67 -6.57 -20.20
C LEU A 115 2.30 -7.08 -20.68
N ILE A 116 1.57 -6.26 -21.44
CA ILE A 116 0.26 -6.64 -22.01
C ILE A 116 0.39 -7.81 -22.98
N ALA A 117 1.45 -7.87 -23.79
CA ALA A 117 1.70 -8.96 -24.72
C ALA A 117 1.95 -10.28 -23.97
N HIS A 118 2.77 -10.26 -22.93
CA HIS A 118 3.02 -11.43 -22.07
C HIS A 118 1.75 -11.89 -21.35
N TYR A 119 1.01 -10.98 -20.72
CA TYR A 119 -0.29 -11.29 -20.12
C TYR A 119 -1.26 -11.87 -21.15
N THR A 120 -1.30 -11.32 -22.37
CA THR A 120 -2.18 -11.83 -23.44
C THR A 120 -1.82 -13.25 -23.85
N LYS A 121 -0.51 -13.56 -23.96
CA LYS A 121 0.00 -14.88 -24.33
C LYS A 121 -0.36 -15.90 -23.26
N ILE A 122 -0.02 -15.61 -22.00
CA ILE A 122 -0.25 -16.51 -20.85
C ILE A 122 -1.75 -16.66 -20.61
N GLY A 123 -2.49 -15.56 -20.55
CA GLY A 123 -3.92 -15.55 -20.29
C GLY A 123 -4.75 -16.37 -21.29
N LYS A 124 -4.38 -16.34 -22.58
CA LYS A 124 -5.03 -17.20 -23.58
C LYS A 124 -4.78 -18.68 -23.33
N GLU A 125 -3.58 -19.07 -22.92
CA GLU A 125 -3.28 -20.47 -22.56
C GLU A 125 -4.00 -20.89 -21.27
N LEU A 126 -4.09 -20.00 -20.28
CA LEU A 126 -4.92 -20.24 -19.08
C LEU A 126 -6.39 -20.49 -19.45
N ASN A 127 -6.96 -19.63 -20.29
CA ASN A 127 -8.35 -19.77 -20.75
C ASN A 127 -8.58 -21.11 -21.47
N LYS A 128 -7.65 -21.55 -22.33
CA LYS A 128 -7.72 -22.87 -23.00
C LYS A 128 -7.72 -24.04 -22.02
N LYS A 129 -7.10 -23.87 -20.84
CA LYS A 129 -7.08 -24.87 -19.76
C LYS A 129 -8.26 -24.71 -18.78
N GLY A 130 -9.22 -23.85 -19.10
CA GLY A 130 -10.40 -23.58 -18.26
C GLY A 130 -10.12 -22.68 -17.06
N VAL A 131 -8.93 -22.06 -16.98
CA VAL A 131 -8.57 -21.12 -15.92
C VAL A 131 -8.86 -19.70 -16.40
N VAL A 132 -9.79 -19.03 -15.74
CA VAL A 132 -10.12 -17.62 -16.02
C VAL A 132 -9.56 -16.77 -14.89
N PRO A 133 -8.46 -16.02 -15.12
CA PRO A 133 -7.87 -15.20 -14.08
C PRO A 133 -8.72 -13.98 -13.78
N LEU A 134 -8.45 -13.38 -12.62
CA LEU A 134 -8.91 -12.05 -12.24
C LEU A 134 -7.75 -11.07 -12.32
N ILE A 135 -7.88 -9.97 -13.06
CA ILE A 135 -6.81 -8.98 -13.19
C ILE A 135 -6.91 -7.93 -12.09
N MET A 136 -5.78 -7.57 -11.49
CA MET A 136 -5.72 -6.66 -10.34
C MET A 136 -4.87 -5.42 -10.62
N LYS A 137 -4.96 -4.46 -9.69
CA LYS A 137 -4.08 -3.29 -9.57
C LYS A 137 -3.85 -2.55 -10.90
N GLY A 138 -2.60 -2.28 -11.25
CA GLY A 138 -2.22 -1.49 -12.43
C GLY A 138 -2.80 -2.05 -13.73
N GLY A 139 -2.75 -3.37 -13.92
CA GLY A 139 -3.27 -4.04 -15.11
C GLY A 139 -4.78 -3.81 -15.28
N ALA A 140 -5.54 -3.95 -14.21
CA ALA A 140 -6.98 -3.65 -14.20
C ALA A 140 -7.24 -2.16 -14.46
N MET A 141 -6.50 -1.27 -13.81
CA MET A 141 -6.66 0.18 -14.00
C MET A 141 -6.32 0.63 -15.42
N LYS A 142 -5.33 0.01 -16.08
CA LYS A 142 -5.00 0.28 -17.48
C LYS A 142 -6.16 -0.06 -18.42
N PHE A 143 -6.92 -1.11 -18.11
CA PHE A 143 -8.13 -1.49 -18.84
C PHE A 143 -9.30 -0.55 -18.52
N LEU A 144 -9.55 -0.25 -17.24
CA LEU A 144 -10.68 0.56 -16.79
C LEU A 144 -10.54 2.05 -17.14
N ARG A 145 -9.31 2.56 -17.19
CA ARG A 145 -8.99 3.98 -17.40
C ARG A 145 -7.85 4.15 -18.42
N PRO A 146 -8.05 3.74 -19.68
CA PRO A 146 -6.99 3.71 -20.70
C PRO A 146 -6.41 5.10 -21.03
N ASP A 147 -7.20 6.13 -20.74
CA ASP A 147 -6.90 7.53 -21.00
C ASP A 147 -5.92 8.17 -20.01
N LEU A 148 -5.75 7.59 -18.82
CA LEU A 148 -4.80 8.06 -17.80
C LEU A 148 -3.82 6.91 -17.53
N PRO A 149 -2.80 6.76 -18.39
CA PRO A 149 -1.91 5.61 -18.36
C PRO A 149 -0.99 5.67 -17.15
N ARG A 150 -0.81 4.53 -16.49
CA ARG A 150 0.06 4.36 -15.32
C ARG A 150 1.39 3.73 -15.70
N ALA A 151 2.47 4.09 -15.00
CA ALA A 151 3.70 3.31 -15.01
C ALA A 151 3.49 1.97 -14.29
N MET A 152 3.70 0.85 -15.00
CA MET A 152 3.54 -0.51 -14.47
C MET A 152 4.87 -1.25 -14.57
N GLY A 153 5.22 -2.00 -13.52
CA GLY A 153 6.38 -2.90 -13.53
C GLY A 153 6.01 -4.32 -13.95
N ASP A 154 4.75 -4.70 -13.71
CA ASP A 154 4.21 -6.05 -13.86
C ASP A 154 2.70 -5.95 -14.15
N ILE A 155 2.07 -7.11 -14.38
CA ILE A 155 0.62 -7.27 -14.31
C ILE A 155 0.31 -8.30 -13.22
N ASP A 156 -0.44 -7.88 -12.20
CA ASP A 156 -0.94 -8.80 -11.18
C ASP A 156 -2.22 -9.51 -11.67
N ILE A 157 -2.23 -10.84 -11.59
CA ILE A 157 -3.44 -11.65 -11.74
C ILE A 157 -3.66 -12.54 -10.52
N LEU A 158 -4.91 -12.82 -10.23
CA LEU A 158 -5.34 -13.77 -9.22
C LEU A 158 -6.01 -14.95 -9.91
N VAL A 159 -5.65 -16.16 -9.51
CA VAL A 159 -6.32 -17.40 -9.92
C VAL A 159 -6.82 -18.13 -8.68
N LYS A 160 -7.86 -18.95 -8.85
CA LYS A 160 -8.35 -19.78 -7.75
C LYS A 160 -7.25 -20.72 -7.26
N ARG A 161 -7.14 -20.87 -5.94
CA ARG A 161 -6.15 -21.75 -5.32
C ARG A 161 -6.42 -23.21 -5.69
N GLY A 162 -5.41 -24.06 -5.54
CA GLY A 162 -5.53 -25.50 -5.74
C GLY A 162 -5.24 -25.88 -7.18
N GLU A 163 -6.17 -26.54 -7.86
CA GLU A 163 -5.94 -27.05 -9.21
C GLU A 163 -5.70 -25.94 -10.23
N ASP A 164 -6.43 -24.83 -10.15
CA ASP A 164 -6.29 -23.72 -11.11
C ASP A 164 -4.93 -23.03 -10.99
N PHE A 165 -4.45 -22.82 -9.77
CA PHE A 165 -3.08 -22.32 -9.54
C PHE A 165 -2.02 -23.29 -10.09
N LYS A 166 -2.15 -24.59 -9.82
CA LYS A 166 -1.23 -25.60 -10.38
C LYS A 166 -1.24 -25.60 -11.91
N LYS A 167 -2.41 -25.51 -12.54
CA LYS A 167 -2.54 -25.40 -14.00
C LYS A 167 -1.86 -24.12 -14.51
N ALA A 168 -2.00 -23.01 -13.79
CA ALA A 168 -1.36 -21.75 -14.16
C ALA A 168 0.17 -21.85 -14.14
N MET A 169 0.73 -22.50 -13.11
CA MET A 169 2.18 -22.75 -13.02
C MET A 169 2.68 -23.68 -14.11
N GLN A 170 1.90 -24.72 -14.45
CA GLN A 170 2.23 -25.61 -15.55
C GLN A 170 2.25 -24.86 -16.88
N VAL A 171 1.27 -23.98 -17.12
CA VAL A 171 1.23 -23.14 -18.34
C VAL A 171 2.47 -22.26 -18.43
N ALA A 172 2.85 -21.58 -17.34
CA ALA A 172 4.05 -20.74 -17.33
C ALA A 172 5.32 -21.55 -17.62
N THR A 173 5.45 -22.73 -17.00
CA THR A 173 6.57 -23.66 -17.21
C THR A 173 6.64 -24.15 -18.66
N ASP A 174 5.51 -24.61 -19.22
CA ASP A 174 5.43 -25.12 -20.60
C ASP A 174 5.79 -24.05 -21.63
N MET A 175 5.54 -22.78 -21.30
CA MET A 175 5.86 -21.64 -22.14
C MET A 175 7.31 -21.15 -21.98
N GLY A 176 8.08 -21.73 -21.05
CA GLY A 176 9.50 -21.47 -20.85
C GLY A 176 9.83 -20.21 -20.05
N PHE A 177 8.93 -19.75 -19.18
CA PHE A 177 9.21 -18.63 -18.27
C PHE A 177 10.03 -19.09 -17.05
N ASP A 178 10.89 -18.20 -16.56
CA ASP A 178 11.52 -18.34 -15.25
C ASP A 178 10.52 -17.90 -14.17
N MET A 179 10.58 -18.52 -12.99
CA MET A 179 9.56 -18.37 -11.93
C MET A 179 10.21 -18.20 -10.56
N ASP A 180 9.81 -17.15 -9.84
CA ASP A 180 10.20 -16.91 -8.45
C ASP A 180 9.00 -17.06 -7.51
N ASP A 181 9.07 -18.01 -6.57
CA ASP A 181 7.99 -18.32 -5.63
C ASP A 181 8.09 -17.50 -4.33
N ASN A 182 7.08 -16.64 -4.11
CA ASN A 182 6.94 -15.77 -2.94
C ASN A 182 5.93 -16.30 -1.91
N GLY A 183 5.55 -17.57 -2.02
CA GLY A 183 4.58 -18.28 -1.17
C GLY A 183 3.12 -18.00 -1.56
N HIS A 184 2.75 -16.73 -1.73
CA HIS A 184 1.39 -16.28 -2.07
C HIS A 184 1.18 -16.00 -3.56
N SER A 185 2.27 -15.70 -4.25
CA SER A 185 2.34 -15.46 -5.68
C SER A 185 3.57 -16.14 -6.27
N VAL A 186 3.56 -16.30 -7.59
CA VAL A 186 4.73 -16.62 -8.38
C VAL A 186 4.94 -15.52 -9.40
N ASP A 187 6.13 -14.93 -9.36
CA ASP A 187 6.53 -13.83 -10.24
C ASP A 187 7.13 -14.46 -11.50
N LEU A 188 6.67 -14.03 -12.68
CA LEU A 188 7.12 -14.56 -13.96
C LEU A 188 8.10 -13.62 -14.64
N HIS A 189 9.17 -14.21 -15.16
CA HIS A 189 10.24 -13.52 -15.88
C HIS A 189 10.51 -14.16 -17.23
N GLU A 190 10.96 -13.37 -18.20
CA GLU A 190 11.59 -13.95 -19.39
C GLU A 190 12.84 -14.73 -19.00
N LYS A 191 13.15 -15.77 -19.76
CA LYS A 191 14.30 -16.62 -19.49
C LYS A 191 15.60 -15.80 -19.45
N GLY A 192 16.29 -15.83 -18.32
CA GLY A 192 17.55 -15.10 -18.11
C GLY A 192 17.38 -13.58 -17.89
N SER A 193 16.16 -13.10 -17.66
CA SER A 193 15.85 -11.73 -17.27
C SER A 193 15.41 -11.68 -15.82
N GLU A 194 15.74 -10.61 -15.10
CA GLU A 194 15.19 -10.33 -13.76
C GLU A 194 14.00 -9.35 -13.83
N ALA A 195 13.61 -8.89 -15.03
CA ALA A 195 12.48 -7.99 -15.19
C ALA A 195 11.17 -8.75 -14.96
N GLY A 196 10.36 -8.29 -14.00
CA GLY A 196 9.03 -8.84 -13.76
C GLY A 196 8.08 -8.59 -14.93
N LEU A 197 7.23 -9.57 -15.24
CA LEU A 197 6.25 -9.47 -16.32
C LEU A 197 4.81 -9.62 -15.82
N LEU A 198 4.57 -10.69 -15.06
CA LEU A 198 3.26 -11.10 -14.61
C LEU A 198 3.41 -11.79 -13.25
N ASP A 199 2.64 -11.34 -12.27
CA ASP A 199 2.57 -11.99 -10.96
C ASP A 199 1.28 -12.82 -10.89
N ILE A 200 1.42 -14.12 -10.70
CA ILE A 200 0.28 -15.03 -10.54
C ILE A 200 0.06 -15.29 -9.06
N HIS A 201 -0.99 -14.68 -8.50
CA HIS A 201 -1.40 -14.82 -7.12
C HIS A 201 -2.37 -16.00 -6.95
N GLN A 202 -2.19 -16.79 -5.88
CA GLN A 202 -3.18 -17.76 -5.41
C GLN A 202 -4.05 -17.21 -4.26
N TRP A 203 -3.63 -16.12 -3.64
CA TRP A 203 -4.43 -15.32 -2.70
C TRP A 203 -3.87 -13.91 -2.56
N VAL A 204 -4.67 -12.98 -2.03
CA VAL A 204 -4.23 -11.62 -1.72
C VAL A 204 -3.45 -11.61 -0.40
N ASP A 205 -2.17 -11.25 -0.41
CA ASP A 205 -1.38 -11.08 0.83
C ASP A 205 -1.83 -9.83 1.61
N MET A 206 -2.69 -10.05 2.59
CA MET A 206 -3.19 -9.01 3.50
C MET A 206 -2.37 -8.90 4.80
N ARG A 207 -1.32 -9.73 4.96
CA ARG A 207 -0.61 -9.92 6.24
C ARG A 207 -1.55 -10.27 7.40
N SER A 208 -2.64 -10.96 7.06
CA SER A 208 -3.62 -11.57 7.94
C SER A 208 -3.77 -13.04 7.56
N ASP A 209 -4.57 -13.78 8.31
CA ASP A 209 -4.90 -15.15 7.95
C ASP A 209 -5.63 -15.20 6.61
N TYR A 210 -5.34 -16.24 5.82
CA TYR A 210 -6.01 -16.50 4.55
C TYR A 210 -7.51 -16.74 4.79
N ASN A 211 -8.35 -16.01 4.06
CA ASN A 211 -9.81 -16.14 4.16
C ASN A 211 -10.39 -16.65 2.83
N VAL A 212 -10.74 -17.94 2.78
CA VAL A 212 -11.34 -18.59 1.59
C VAL A 212 -12.59 -17.85 1.12
N LYS A 213 -13.48 -17.52 2.04
CA LYS A 213 -14.78 -16.90 1.72
C LYS A 213 -14.61 -15.55 1.04
N PHE A 214 -13.68 -14.73 1.55
CA PHE A 214 -13.35 -13.44 0.92
C PHE A 214 -12.82 -13.63 -0.51
N MET A 215 -11.97 -14.63 -0.74
CA MET A 215 -11.46 -14.91 -2.09
C MET A 215 -12.58 -15.30 -3.05
N ASP A 216 -13.50 -16.18 -2.63
CA ASP A 216 -14.63 -16.60 -3.45
C ASP A 216 -15.54 -15.41 -3.79
N GLU A 217 -15.86 -14.59 -2.80
CA GLU A 217 -16.73 -13.42 -2.96
C GLU A 217 -16.17 -12.36 -3.92
N ILE A 218 -14.85 -12.14 -3.94
CA ILE A 218 -14.22 -11.26 -4.95
C ILE A 218 -14.50 -11.78 -6.37
N PHE A 219 -14.34 -13.08 -6.60
CA PHE A 219 -14.64 -13.68 -7.91
C PHE A 219 -16.13 -13.62 -8.25
N GLU A 220 -17.02 -13.77 -7.26
CA GLU A 220 -18.47 -13.68 -7.44
C GLU A 220 -18.93 -12.28 -7.84
N ARG A 221 -18.34 -11.23 -7.25
CA ARG A 221 -18.66 -9.83 -7.57
C ARG A 221 -17.97 -9.33 -8.85
N ALA A 222 -16.90 -9.97 -9.28
CA ALA A 222 -16.15 -9.56 -10.46
C ALA A 222 -16.91 -9.83 -11.76
N GLU A 223 -16.73 -8.95 -12.74
CA GLU A 223 -17.38 -9.07 -14.04
C GLU A 223 -16.43 -9.71 -15.05
N LYS A 224 -16.90 -10.75 -15.77
CA LYS A 224 -16.10 -11.38 -16.83
C LYS A 224 -16.06 -10.48 -18.06
N LYS A 225 -14.88 -10.03 -18.46
CA LYS A 225 -14.64 -9.14 -19.62
C LYS A 225 -13.53 -9.68 -20.52
N LYS A 226 -13.43 -9.11 -21.71
CA LYS A 226 -12.32 -9.34 -22.64
C LYS A 226 -11.24 -8.28 -22.42
N VAL A 227 -10.33 -8.52 -21.49
CA VAL A 227 -9.23 -7.61 -21.13
C VAL A 227 -8.03 -7.90 -22.01
N PHE A 228 -7.59 -6.92 -22.81
CA PHE A 228 -6.49 -7.07 -23.77
C PHE A 228 -6.61 -8.30 -24.70
N GLY A 229 -7.85 -8.74 -24.98
CA GLY A 229 -8.12 -9.90 -25.81
C GLY A 229 -8.20 -11.25 -25.08
N VAL A 230 -8.06 -11.27 -23.76
CA VAL A 230 -8.18 -12.45 -22.88
C VAL A 230 -9.50 -12.42 -22.11
N GLU A 231 -10.17 -13.56 -21.93
CA GLU A 231 -11.30 -13.64 -21.01
C GLU A 231 -10.78 -13.59 -19.57
N THR A 232 -11.25 -12.61 -18.79
CA THR A 232 -10.71 -12.31 -17.47
C THR A 232 -11.76 -11.65 -16.60
N TYR A 233 -11.75 -11.94 -15.31
CA TYR A 233 -12.56 -11.25 -14.32
C TYR A 233 -11.95 -9.89 -13.99
N VAL A 234 -12.77 -8.85 -14.03
CA VAL A 234 -12.42 -7.50 -13.60
C VAL A 234 -13.15 -7.23 -12.28
N PRO A 235 -12.44 -6.95 -11.18
CA PRO A 235 -13.07 -6.68 -9.89
C PRO A 235 -14.00 -5.47 -9.98
N CYS A 236 -15.02 -5.44 -9.12
CA CYS A 236 -15.82 -4.24 -8.97
C CYS A 236 -15.00 -3.09 -8.37
N ALA A 237 -15.53 -1.87 -8.40
CA ALA A 237 -14.82 -0.69 -7.93
C ALA A 237 -14.48 -0.78 -6.42
N GLU A 238 -15.39 -1.33 -5.62
CA GLU A 238 -15.23 -1.52 -4.18
C GLU A 238 -14.06 -2.46 -3.87
N ASP A 239 -13.97 -3.59 -4.58
CA ASP A 239 -12.89 -4.56 -4.44
C ASP A 239 -11.55 -3.94 -4.85
N MET A 240 -11.53 -3.15 -5.93
CA MET A 240 -10.31 -2.43 -6.36
C MET A 240 -9.85 -1.42 -5.30
N VAL A 241 -10.76 -0.71 -4.63
CA VAL A 241 -10.41 0.20 -3.52
C VAL A 241 -9.88 -0.61 -2.33
N PHE A 242 -10.52 -1.72 -1.95
CA PHE A 242 -10.03 -2.60 -0.88
C PHE A 242 -8.60 -3.11 -1.18
N LEU A 243 -8.36 -3.65 -2.38
CA LEU A 243 -7.04 -4.13 -2.81
C LEU A 243 -6.00 -2.99 -2.83
N GLY A 244 -6.41 -1.79 -3.24
CA GLY A 244 -5.56 -0.61 -3.19
C GLY A 244 -5.18 -0.22 -1.75
N LEU A 245 -6.11 -0.31 -0.80
CA LEU A 245 -5.84 -0.08 0.63
C LEU A 245 -4.85 -1.10 1.18
N VAL A 246 -5.03 -2.40 0.87
CA VAL A 246 -4.09 -3.47 1.26
C VAL A 246 -2.67 -3.15 0.76
N ASN A 247 -2.54 -2.81 -0.51
CA ASN A 247 -1.24 -2.48 -1.10
C ASN A 247 -0.65 -1.19 -0.52
N MET A 248 -1.50 -0.19 -0.23
CA MET A 248 -1.07 1.05 0.40
C MET A 248 -0.49 0.81 1.79
N VAL A 249 -1.10 -0.05 2.61
CA VAL A 249 -0.55 -0.43 3.93
C VAL A 249 0.84 -1.03 3.78
N LYS A 250 1.03 -1.95 2.83
CA LYS A 250 2.34 -2.54 2.54
C LYS A 250 3.35 -1.45 2.19
N ASN A 251 2.99 -0.56 1.27
CA ASN A 251 3.86 0.55 0.85
C ASN A 251 4.21 1.52 2.00
N ILE A 252 3.28 1.83 2.89
CA ILE A 252 3.50 2.69 4.06
C ILE A 252 4.45 2.02 5.06
N ARG A 253 4.17 0.76 5.43
CA ARG A 253 4.91 0.06 6.49
C ARG A 253 6.29 -0.40 6.06
N GLU A 254 6.39 -0.96 4.85
CA GLU A 254 7.62 -1.51 4.30
C GLU A 254 8.45 -0.45 3.55
N LYS A 255 7.87 0.74 3.31
CA LYS A 255 8.52 1.87 2.64
C LYS A 255 9.00 1.52 1.23
N THR A 256 8.22 0.68 0.54
CA THR A 256 8.58 0.09 -0.76
C THR A 256 8.37 1.04 -1.93
N SER A 257 7.27 1.80 -1.96
CA SER A 257 6.93 2.60 -3.15
C SER A 257 6.04 3.82 -2.86
N LEU A 258 6.65 5.01 -2.79
CA LEU A 258 5.90 6.27 -2.73
C LEU A 258 5.07 6.50 -4.00
N LYS A 259 5.63 6.20 -5.18
CA LYS A 259 4.87 6.31 -6.45
C LYS A 259 3.62 5.44 -6.41
N GLY A 260 3.72 4.24 -5.84
CA GLY A 260 2.59 3.33 -5.67
C GLY A 260 1.48 3.94 -4.83
N ILE A 261 1.84 4.64 -3.74
CA ILE A 261 0.90 5.38 -2.90
C ILE A 261 0.20 6.46 -3.72
N LEU A 262 0.95 7.34 -4.39
CA LEU A 262 0.37 8.48 -5.12
C LEU A 262 -0.56 8.03 -6.26
N TYR A 263 -0.18 7.04 -7.07
CA TYR A 263 -1.08 6.50 -8.10
C TYR A 263 -2.35 5.90 -7.49
N THR A 264 -2.24 5.24 -6.34
CA THR A 264 -3.42 4.64 -5.67
C THR A 264 -4.42 5.71 -5.24
N LEU A 265 -3.99 6.92 -4.86
CA LEU A 265 -4.90 8.02 -4.55
C LEU A 265 -5.73 8.44 -5.77
N PHE A 266 -5.11 8.55 -6.94
CA PHE A 266 -5.83 8.82 -8.20
C PHE A 266 -6.73 7.65 -8.61
N ASP A 267 -6.35 6.42 -8.29
CA ASP A 267 -7.20 5.25 -8.56
C ASP A 267 -8.44 5.29 -7.67
N PHE A 268 -8.29 5.60 -6.37
CA PHE A 268 -9.43 5.78 -5.46
C PHE A 268 -10.39 6.84 -5.97
N GLU A 269 -9.90 8.03 -6.31
CA GLU A 269 -10.73 9.11 -6.85
C GLU A 269 -11.55 8.67 -8.06
N PHE A 270 -10.90 7.99 -9.02
CA PHE A 270 -11.59 7.50 -10.19
C PHE A 270 -12.63 6.43 -9.84
N LEU A 271 -12.27 5.44 -9.01
CA LEU A 271 -13.15 4.31 -8.70
C LEU A 271 -14.38 4.75 -7.90
N THR A 272 -14.22 5.70 -6.97
CA THR A 272 -15.33 6.20 -6.15
C THR A 272 -16.28 7.13 -6.92
N HIS A 273 -15.79 7.84 -7.93
CA HIS A 273 -16.62 8.77 -8.72
C HIS A 273 -17.13 8.20 -10.05
N SER A 274 -16.48 7.18 -10.60
CA SER A 274 -16.93 6.54 -11.86
C SER A 274 -18.14 5.62 -11.68
N LYS A 275 -18.46 5.27 -10.43
CA LYS A 275 -19.59 4.39 -10.09
C LYS A 275 -20.63 5.17 -9.23
N PRO A 276 -21.82 5.49 -9.77
CA PRO A 276 -22.86 6.22 -9.02
C PRO A 276 -23.38 5.50 -7.77
N ASP A 277 -23.33 4.17 -7.77
CA ASP A 277 -23.80 3.27 -6.70
C ASP A 277 -22.63 2.65 -5.91
N PHE A 278 -21.50 3.34 -5.80
CA PHE A 278 -20.35 2.86 -5.03
C PHE A 278 -20.73 2.60 -3.57
N ASP A 279 -20.57 1.35 -3.09
CA ASP A 279 -20.98 0.95 -1.74
C ASP A 279 -19.79 0.70 -0.80
N TRP A 280 -19.53 1.67 0.07
CA TRP A 280 -18.53 1.55 1.12
C TRP A 280 -18.76 0.39 2.09
N LYS A 281 -19.99 -0.13 2.21
CA LYS A 281 -20.29 -1.26 3.09
C LYS A 281 -19.57 -2.53 2.65
N ILE A 282 -19.40 -2.75 1.35
CA ILE A 282 -18.66 -3.91 0.81
C ILE A 282 -17.23 -3.89 1.35
N ILE A 283 -16.57 -2.72 1.30
CA ILE A 283 -15.21 -2.55 1.81
C ILE A 283 -15.18 -2.80 3.32
N VAL A 284 -16.12 -2.23 4.09
CA VAL A 284 -16.18 -2.46 5.55
C VAL A 284 -16.40 -3.95 5.87
N GLU A 285 -17.22 -4.66 5.10
CA GLU A 285 -17.44 -6.10 5.27
C GLU A 285 -16.18 -6.92 4.94
N ASP A 286 -15.44 -6.57 3.90
CA ASP A 286 -14.19 -7.24 3.55
C ASP A 286 -13.11 -6.99 4.60
N ILE A 287 -13.00 -5.76 5.12
CA ILE A 287 -12.14 -5.44 6.27
C ILE A 287 -12.52 -6.31 7.47
N LYS A 288 -13.82 -6.50 7.71
CA LYS A 288 -14.33 -7.33 8.81
C LYS A 288 -13.94 -8.79 8.64
N LYS A 289 -14.19 -9.35 7.46
CA LYS A 289 -13.92 -10.75 7.12
C LYS A 289 -12.42 -11.07 7.20
N THR A 290 -11.58 -10.11 6.80
CA THR A 290 -10.13 -10.30 6.71
C THR A 290 -9.39 -9.91 7.99
N ASN A 291 -10.09 -9.34 8.97
CA ASN A 291 -9.52 -8.87 10.24
C ASN A 291 -8.37 -7.85 10.04
N THR A 292 -8.51 -6.97 9.05
CA THR A 292 -7.49 -6.01 8.64
C THR A 292 -7.74 -4.59 9.17
N TYR A 293 -8.66 -4.42 10.14
CA TYR A 293 -9.13 -3.10 10.58
C TYR A 293 -8.03 -2.08 10.91
N PRO A 294 -7.03 -2.40 11.77
CA PRO A 294 -6.02 -1.40 12.12
C PRO A 294 -5.20 -0.95 10.91
N GLN A 295 -4.84 -1.90 10.04
CA GLN A 295 -4.12 -1.65 8.80
C GLN A 295 -4.90 -0.70 7.89
N MET A 296 -6.16 -1.03 7.63
CA MET A 296 -7.00 -0.28 6.70
C MET A 296 -7.32 1.10 7.24
N TYR A 297 -7.58 1.22 8.54
CA TYR A 297 -7.78 2.52 9.16
C TYR A 297 -6.53 3.41 9.05
N THR A 298 -5.33 2.87 9.28
CA THR A 298 -4.08 3.63 9.05
C THR A 298 -3.96 4.09 7.60
N ALA A 299 -4.24 3.24 6.61
CA ALA A 299 -4.16 3.62 5.20
C ALA A 299 -5.18 4.69 4.81
N MET A 300 -6.42 4.60 5.31
CA MET A 300 -7.47 5.59 5.05
C MET A 300 -7.12 6.95 5.66
N LEU A 301 -6.65 6.97 6.92
CA LEU A 301 -6.20 8.21 7.56
C LEU A 301 -4.98 8.80 6.84
N PHE A 302 -4.05 7.95 6.38
CA PHE A 302 -2.90 8.39 5.62
C PHE A 302 -3.29 8.98 4.26
N ALA A 303 -4.21 8.33 3.53
CA ALA A 303 -4.76 8.87 2.28
C ALA A 303 -5.40 10.24 2.52
N ASN A 304 -6.23 10.36 3.55
CA ASN A 304 -6.89 11.62 3.93
C ASN A 304 -5.93 12.70 4.42
N LYS A 305 -4.77 12.32 4.96
CA LYS A 305 -3.72 13.26 5.33
C LYS A 305 -3.08 13.91 4.11
N ILE A 306 -2.97 13.19 2.99
CA ILE A 306 -2.45 13.71 1.72
C ILE A 306 -3.55 14.45 0.96
N VAL A 307 -4.74 13.86 0.84
CA VAL A 307 -5.89 14.40 0.12
C VAL A 307 -7.10 14.40 1.04
N ALA A 308 -7.42 15.56 1.59
CA ALA A 308 -8.49 15.70 2.57
C ALA A 308 -9.84 15.22 2.01
N GLY A 309 -10.49 14.31 2.74
CA GLY A 309 -11.83 13.82 2.40
C GLY A 309 -11.91 12.85 1.22
N LEU A 310 -10.78 12.32 0.73
CA LEU A 310 -10.76 11.32 -0.34
C LEU A 310 -11.53 10.04 0.04
N ILE A 311 -11.39 9.62 1.29
CA ILE A 311 -12.09 8.48 1.86
C ILE A 311 -12.85 8.96 3.09
N SER A 312 -14.09 8.50 3.29
CA SER A 312 -14.83 8.86 4.51
C SER A 312 -14.12 8.31 5.75
N SER A 313 -13.79 9.19 6.71
CA SER A 313 -13.13 8.83 7.97
C SER A 313 -14.03 7.99 8.89
N ASP A 314 -15.34 8.09 8.69
CA ASP A 314 -16.32 7.58 9.65
C ASP A 314 -16.66 6.11 9.39
N LEU A 315 -16.15 5.54 8.29
CA LEU A 315 -16.41 4.18 7.82
C LEU A 315 -16.05 3.08 8.83
N LEU A 316 -15.09 3.34 9.72
CA LEU A 316 -14.57 2.38 10.69
C LEU A 316 -14.82 2.77 12.15
N GLU A 317 -15.70 3.74 12.42
CA GLU A 317 -16.01 4.23 13.78
C GLU A 317 -16.96 3.32 14.60
N ASP A 318 -17.13 2.06 14.21
CA ASP A 318 -17.89 1.06 14.98
C ASP A 318 -17.19 0.67 16.29
N ALA A 319 -17.95 0.55 17.39
CA ALA A 319 -17.40 0.28 18.72
C ALA A 319 -16.59 -1.03 18.82
N LYS A 320 -16.97 -2.09 18.10
CA LYS A 320 -16.22 -3.36 18.09
C LYS A 320 -14.92 -3.22 17.31
N ILE A 321 -14.96 -2.51 16.18
CA ILE A 321 -13.76 -2.18 15.39
C ILE A 321 -12.80 -1.35 16.22
N MET A 322 -13.28 -0.30 16.87
CA MET A 322 -12.47 0.60 17.70
C MET A 322 -11.81 -0.11 18.88
N LYS A 323 -12.41 -1.19 19.40
CA LYS A 323 -11.75 -2.05 20.40
C LYS A 323 -10.52 -2.75 19.83
N VAL A 324 -10.62 -3.37 18.64
CA VAL A 324 -9.51 -4.05 17.98
C VAL A 324 -8.40 -3.06 17.61
N VAL A 325 -8.78 -1.88 17.14
CA VAL A 325 -7.85 -0.79 16.81
C VAL A 325 -7.15 -0.28 18.07
N ARG A 326 -7.86 -0.15 19.20
CA ARG A 326 -7.26 0.19 20.50
C ARG A 326 -6.21 -0.83 20.92
N ASP A 327 -6.54 -2.11 20.83
CA ASP A 327 -5.61 -3.19 21.17
C ASP A 327 -4.33 -3.11 20.31
N TYR A 328 -4.48 -2.85 19.02
CA TYR A 328 -3.35 -2.59 18.12
C TYR A 328 -2.52 -1.36 18.57
N CYS A 329 -3.17 -0.24 18.88
CA CYS A 329 -2.51 1.00 19.31
C CYS A 329 -1.74 0.84 20.63
N ASN A 330 -2.33 0.15 21.60
CA ASN A 330 -1.66 -0.19 22.86
C ASN A 330 -0.38 -0.99 22.61
N ARG A 331 -0.46 -1.99 21.73
CA ARG A 331 0.72 -2.79 21.37
C ARG A 331 1.79 -1.97 20.67
N ASP A 332 1.38 -1.05 19.81
CA ASP A 332 2.33 -0.18 19.12
C ASP A 332 3.03 0.81 20.07
N ILE A 333 2.29 1.46 20.98
CA ILE A 333 2.87 2.27 22.06
C ILE A 333 3.86 1.43 22.86
N TYR A 334 3.43 0.24 23.29
CA TYR A 334 4.26 -0.64 24.11
C TYR A 334 5.60 -0.95 23.42
N TYR A 335 5.57 -1.33 22.14
CA TYR A 335 6.77 -1.61 21.38
C TYR A 335 7.63 -0.36 21.16
N SER A 336 7.01 0.78 20.87
CA SER A 336 7.70 2.03 20.55
C SER A 336 8.41 2.61 21.78
N VAL A 337 7.75 2.61 22.94
CA VAL A 337 8.26 3.25 24.15
C VAL A 337 9.19 2.30 24.94
N TYR A 338 8.82 1.04 25.12
CA TYR A 338 9.54 0.14 26.04
C TYR A 338 10.49 -0.83 25.34
N VAL A 339 10.23 -1.20 24.09
CA VAL A 339 10.99 -2.27 23.41
C VAL A 339 11.99 -1.72 22.38
N HIS A 340 11.67 -0.62 21.70
CA HIS A 340 12.42 -0.13 20.54
C HIS A 340 13.90 0.15 20.88
N ASP A 341 14.15 0.96 21.90
CA ASP A 341 15.51 1.32 22.31
C ASP A 341 16.33 0.11 22.76
N LEU A 342 15.72 -0.79 23.53
CA LEU A 342 16.36 -2.03 23.96
C LEU A 342 16.67 -2.95 22.77
N LYS A 343 15.80 -3.03 21.76
CA LYS A 343 16.04 -3.77 20.52
C LYS A 343 17.24 -3.22 19.77
N LEU A 344 17.35 -1.89 19.64
CA LEU A 344 18.48 -1.23 18.99
C LEU A 344 19.79 -1.51 19.74
N LYS A 345 19.80 -1.35 21.07
CA LYS A 345 20.97 -1.67 21.91
C LYS A 345 21.34 -3.16 21.83
N CYS A 346 20.36 -4.06 21.80
CA CYS A 346 20.61 -5.50 21.67
C CYS A 346 21.22 -5.90 20.31
N LYS A 347 20.87 -5.20 19.21
CA LYS A 347 21.44 -5.50 17.87
C LYS A 347 22.95 -5.29 17.82
N THR A 348 23.47 -4.33 18.58
CA THR A 348 24.92 -4.01 18.60
C THR A 348 25.70 -4.88 19.59
N LEU A 349 25.01 -5.55 20.52
CA LEU A 349 25.60 -6.38 21.56
C LEU A 349 25.84 -7.84 21.09
N ARG A 350 27.11 -8.25 21.02
CA ARG A 350 27.52 -9.63 20.75
C ARG A 350 27.97 -10.33 22.04
N LEU A 351 27.35 -11.44 22.40
CA LEU A 351 27.62 -12.20 23.63
C LEU A 351 29.13 -12.51 23.81
N ILE A 352 29.78 -13.02 22.76
CA ILE A 352 31.21 -13.36 22.79
C ILE A 352 32.10 -12.14 23.10
N LYS A 353 31.72 -10.95 22.64
CA LYS A 353 32.46 -9.72 22.98
C LYS A 353 32.15 -9.25 24.40
N SER A 354 30.90 -9.41 24.84
CA SER A 354 30.45 -9.00 26.17
C SER A 354 31.01 -9.86 27.30
N LEU A 355 31.38 -11.12 27.06
CA LEU A 355 31.99 -12.00 28.07
C LEU A 355 33.47 -11.70 28.36
N LYS A 356 34.11 -10.76 27.61
CA LYS A 356 35.53 -10.46 27.76
C LYS A 356 35.88 -9.68 29.02
N ASP A 357 34.92 -8.94 29.59
CA ASP A 357 35.09 -8.21 30.85
C ASP A 357 33.74 -8.05 31.55
N TRP A 358 33.79 -7.88 32.88
CA TRP A 358 32.60 -7.82 33.73
C TRP A 358 31.67 -6.64 33.40
N LYS A 359 32.20 -5.47 33.04
CA LYS A 359 31.38 -4.29 32.73
C LYS A 359 30.60 -4.49 31.43
N SER A 360 31.24 -5.06 30.42
CA SER A 360 30.57 -5.41 29.16
C SER A 360 29.52 -6.51 29.34
N PHE A 361 29.77 -7.48 30.23
CA PHE A 361 28.82 -8.53 30.56
C PHE A 361 27.62 -7.99 31.34
N GLU A 362 27.87 -7.13 32.35
CA GLU A 362 26.83 -6.47 33.13
C GLU A 362 25.92 -5.60 32.24
N TYR A 363 26.51 -4.80 31.34
CA TYR A 363 25.75 -4.01 30.38
C TYR A 363 24.94 -4.89 29.42
N TRP A 364 25.51 -5.99 28.95
CA TRP A 364 24.79 -6.98 28.14
C TRP A 364 23.61 -7.56 28.90
N TYR A 365 23.79 -8.00 30.15
CA TYR A 365 22.76 -8.61 30.99
C TYR A 365 21.61 -7.61 31.26
N LYS A 366 21.95 -6.39 31.71
CA LYS A 366 20.98 -5.31 31.98
C LYS A 366 20.19 -4.87 30.75
N THR A 367 20.69 -5.12 29.54
CA THR A 367 19.99 -4.76 28.30
C THR A 367 19.22 -5.94 27.72
N ARG A 368 19.82 -7.13 27.65
CA ARG A 368 19.27 -8.30 26.95
C ARG A 368 18.14 -8.98 27.71
N ILE A 369 18.26 -9.07 29.04
CA ILE A 369 17.25 -9.74 29.88
C ILE A 369 15.94 -8.95 29.88
N PRO A 370 15.93 -7.62 30.15
CA PRO A 370 14.70 -6.83 30.05
C PRO A 370 14.12 -6.85 28.63
N TYR A 371 14.96 -6.78 27.59
CA TYR A 371 14.48 -6.89 26.21
C TYR A 371 13.74 -8.20 25.95
N PHE A 372 14.27 -9.34 26.40
CA PHE A 372 13.63 -10.63 26.19
C PHE A 372 12.28 -10.73 26.91
N PHE A 373 12.23 -10.27 28.17
CA PHE A 373 11.01 -10.26 28.96
C PHE A 373 9.94 -9.34 28.33
N LEU A 374 10.30 -8.10 28.01
CA LEU A 374 9.39 -7.14 27.39
C LEU A 374 8.95 -7.61 26.00
N LYS A 375 9.83 -8.23 25.21
CA LYS A 375 9.45 -8.83 23.92
C LYS A 375 8.42 -9.93 24.10
N ARG A 376 8.48 -10.73 25.18
CA ARG A 376 7.52 -11.80 25.47
C ARG A 376 6.15 -11.24 25.87
N ILE A 377 6.12 -10.19 26.69
CA ILE A 377 4.88 -9.46 27.02
C ILE A 377 4.20 -8.94 25.75
N GLY A 378 4.96 -8.30 24.85
CA GLY A 378 4.41 -7.72 23.62
C GLY A 378 3.79 -8.74 22.64
N LYS A 379 4.06 -10.04 22.82
CA LYS A 379 3.40 -11.12 22.05
C LYS A 379 1.97 -11.42 22.52
N SER A 380 1.60 -11.00 23.72
CA SER A 380 0.27 -11.21 24.30
C SER A 380 -0.45 -9.87 24.44
N GLN A 381 -1.62 -9.76 23.81
CA GLN A 381 -2.45 -8.56 23.92
C GLN A 381 -2.86 -8.30 25.37
N THR A 382 -3.29 -9.34 26.08
CA THR A 382 -3.69 -9.26 27.49
C THR A 382 -2.55 -8.76 28.37
N LEU A 383 -1.34 -9.32 28.22
CA LEU A 383 -0.18 -8.89 29.02
C LEU A 383 0.24 -7.47 28.68
N THR A 384 0.16 -7.07 27.42
CA THR A 384 0.46 -5.70 26.97
C THR A 384 -0.51 -4.69 27.60
N ASN A 385 -1.81 -4.98 27.56
CA ASN A 385 -2.83 -4.12 28.16
C ASN A 385 -2.68 -4.04 29.68
N LEU A 386 -2.35 -5.15 30.36
CA LEU A 386 -2.06 -5.15 31.79
C LEU A 386 -0.79 -4.35 32.11
N PHE A 387 0.27 -4.50 31.32
CA PHE A 387 1.52 -3.78 31.51
C PHE A 387 1.28 -2.27 31.44
N LEU A 388 0.62 -1.80 30.38
CA LEU A 388 0.28 -0.38 30.22
C LEU A 388 -0.73 0.13 31.25
N LYS A 389 -1.49 -0.74 31.92
CA LYS A 389 -2.41 -0.33 32.99
C LYS A 389 -1.71 -0.12 34.33
N TYR A 390 -0.68 -0.90 34.63
CA TYR A 390 -0.08 -0.95 35.98
C TYR A 390 1.34 -0.38 36.06
N PHE A 391 2.05 -0.28 34.94
CA PHE A 391 3.44 0.21 34.88
C PHE A 391 3.56 1.53 34.11
N HIS A 392 2.43 2.19 33.88
CA HIS A 392 2.31 3.53 33.32
C HIS A 392 1.73 4.48 34.36
#